data_AF-A0A3B8JGG7-F1
#
_entry.id   AF-A0A3B8JGG7-F1
#
_cell.length_a   1.000
_cell.length_b   1.000
_cell.length_c   1.000
_cell.angle_alpha   90.00
_cell.angle_beta   90.00
_cell.angle_gamma   90.00
#
_symmetry.space_group_name_H-M   'P 1'
#
loop_
_entity.id
_entity.type
_entity.pdbx_description
1 polymer ?
#
loop_
_entity_poly.entity_id
_entity_poly.type
_entity_poly.pdbx_seq_one_letter_code
_entity_poly.pdbx_strand_id
1 'polypeptide(L)'
;MAIFSWVKKFSQLSLMVGAAAAVIGVTVPTHAYTIFFGEDLNNNPDSPLSSFPNAQTAAGNFLSRLTGTGIETFDSFAPRTSVPLTLTFPGGKTATLEGSGSISNVTPGRTNGVGRYAISGSNYWEANAEWGQFSITFNQSVVAFGFYGIDIGDFGGQLVLNLIGESTRQVTVSNTVGTYGSTDG
;
A
#
# COMPACT_ATOMS: atom_id res chain seq x y z
N MET A 1 -11.47 -5.74 -7.98
CA MET A 1 -11.43 -5.67 -6.50
C MET A 1 -10.61 -4.47 -6.03
N ALA A 2 -10.94 -3.87 -4.87
CA ALA A 2 -10.14 -2.81 -4.23
C ALA A 2 -9.59 -3.23 -2.87
N ILE A 3 -8.30 -2.99 -2.63
CA ILE A 3 -7.58 -3.36 -1.42
C ILE A 3 -6.94 -2.13 -0.79
N PHE A 4 -6.96 -2.09 0.55
CA PHE A 4 -6.18 -1.17 1.35
C PHE A 4 -5.29 -1.96 2.33
N SER A 5 -3.97 -1.68 2.40
CA SER A 5 -3.02 -2.38 3.31
C SER A 5 -1.88 -1.48 3.82
N TRP A 6 -1.62 -1.49 5.14
CA TRP A 6 -0.74 -0.51 5.81
C TRP A 6 0.10 -1.07 6.95
N VAL A 7 1.16 -0.35 7.32
CA VAL A 7 2.01 -0.63 8.50
C VAL A 7 2.39 0.66 9.23
N LYS A 8 2.32 0.66 10.58
CA LYS A 8 2.77 1.75 11.47
C LYS A 8 3.86 1.28 12.46
N LYS A 9 4.96 2.04 12.62
CA LYS A 9 6.01 1.84 13.63
C LYS A 9 5.67 2.64 14.91
N PHE A 10 5.73 2.01 16.09
CA PHE A 10 5.63 2.70 17.39
C PHE A 10 7.03 3.09 17.91
N SER A 11 7.16 4.28 18.50
CA SER A 11 8.31 4.66 19.34
C SER A 11 8.03 4.32 20.80
N GLN A 12 8.91 3.56 21.46
CA GLN A 12 8.73 3.20 22.87
C GLN A 12 9.17 4.33 23.81
N LEU A 13 8.41 4.51 24.89
CA LEU A 13 8.74 5.36 26.04
C LEU A 13 9.83 4.68 26.86
N SER A 14 10.99 5.32 27.05
CA SER A 14 12.12 4.74 27.80
C SER A 14 11.82 4.71 29.30
N LEU A 15 11.71 3.52 29.89
CA LEU A 15 11.80 3.34 31.35
C LEU A 15 13.28 3.28 31.75
N MET A 16 13.76 4.24 32.54
CA MET A 16 15.03 4.09 33.26
C MET A 16 14.82 3.17 34.46
N VAL A 17 15.49 2.01 34.48
CA VAL A 17 15.56 1.12 35.65
C VAL A 17 17.02 0.97 36.07
N GLY A 18 17.29 1.32 37.33
CA GLY A 18 18.59 1.21 37.99
C GLY A 18 19.04 -0.22 38.24
N ALA A 19 20.36 -0.37 38.39
CA ALA A 19 21.10 -1.63 38.34
C ALA A 19 20.75 -2.67 39.42
N ALA A 20 20.50 -3.91 38.98
CA ALA A 20 20.80 -5.14 39.70
C ALA A 20 21.05 -6.26 38.68
N ALA A 21 22.13 -7.03 38.86
CA ALA A 21 22.59 -8.04 37.92
C ALA A 21 21.57 -9.18 37.74
N ALA A 22 20.92 -9.19 36.58
CA ALA A 22 20.21 -10.33 36.03
C ALA A 22 20.64 -10.45 34.57
N VAL A 23 20.90 -11.67 34.09
CA VAL A 23 21.00 -11.96 32.65
C VAL A 23 19.59 -11.78 32.09
N ILE A 24 19.23 -10.52 31.86
CA ILE A 24 18.04 -10.16 31.11
C ILE A 24 18.41 -10.47 29.67
N GLY A 25 17.90 -11.57 29.13
CA GLY A 25 17.79 -11.72 27.70
C GLY A 25 17.05 -10.48 27.20
N VAL A 26 17.80 -9.53 26.65
CA VAL A 26 17.23 -8.35 26.00
C VAL A 26 16.50 -8.91 24.79
N THR A 27 15.22 -9.23 24.99
CA THR A 27 14.30 -9.37 23.89
C THR A 27 14.29 -7.99 23.24
N VAL A 28 15.04 -7.87 22.14
CA VAL A 28 14.94 -6.70 21.27
C VAL A 28 13.46 -6.49 21.01
N PRO A 29 12.90 -5.31 21.32
CA PRO A 29 11.48 -5.07 21.13
C PRO A 29 11.18 -5.32 19.66
N THR A 30 10.34 -6.32 19.40
CA THR A 30 9.80 -6.52 18.07
C THR A 30 8.97 -5.28 17.78
N HIS A 31 9.32 -4.52 16.74
CA HIS A 31 8.49 -3.39 16.33
C HIS A 31 7.13 -3.95 15.89
N ALA A 32 6.14 -3.86 16.78
CA ALA A 32 4.79 -4.30 16.51
C ALA A 32 4.19 -3.36 15.46
N TYR A 33 4.07 -3.87 14.25
CA TYR A 33 3.35 -3.21 13.18
C TYR A 33 1.86 -3.51 13.32
N THR A 34 1.01 -2.49 13.23
CA THR A 34 -0.44 -2.70 13.07
C THR A 34 -0.77 -2.66 11.59
N ILE A 35 -1.42 -3.72 11.10
CA ILE A 35 -1.94 -3.80 9.73
C ILE A 35 -3.40 -3.41 9.73
N PHE A 36 -3.76 -2.50 8.83
CA PHE A 36 -5.15 -2.14 8.54
C PHE A 36 -5.48 -2.67 7.17
N PHE A 37 -6.51 -3.48 7.09
CA PHE A 37 -6.95 -4.12 5.86
C PHE A 37 -8.44 -3.88 5.65
N GLY A 38 -8.79 -3.55 4.42
CA GLY A 38 -10.16 -3.46 3.96
C GLY A 38 -10.20 -3.81 2.49
N GLU A 39 -11.17 -4.64 2.12
CA GLU A 39 -11.34 -5.15 0.77
C GLU A 39 -12.78 -5.00 0.32
N ASP A 40 -12.95 -4.49 -0.89
CA ASP A 40 -14.23 -4.39 -1.57
C ASP A 40 -14.16 -5.23 -2.86
N LEU A 41 -14.92 -6.33 -2.90
CA LEU A 41 -14.98 -7.23 -4.04
C LEU A 41 -15.68 -6.56 -5.21
N ASN A 42 -15.13 -6.72 -6.41
CA ASN A 42 -15.76 -6.27 -7.64
C ASN A 42 -15.93 -7.49 -8.54
N ASN A 43 -17.18 -7.88 -8.77
CA ASN A 43 -17.52 -9.07 -9.55
C ASN A 43 -17.85 -8.71 -11.01
N ASN A 44 -17.38 -7.55 -11.47
CA ASN A 44 -17.58 -7.06 -12.82
C ASN A 44 -16.33 -6.31 -13.32
N PRO A 45 -15.53 -6.91 -14.23
CA PRO A 45 -14.31 -6.28 -14.74
C PRO A 45 -14.58 -5.07 -15.66
N ASP A 46 -15.80 -4.92 -16.18
CA ASP A 46 -16.19 -3.85 -17.11
C ASP A 46 -16.69 -2.58 -16.39
N SER A 47 -16.94 -2.67 -15.09
CA SER A 47 -17.51 -1.56 -14.31
C SER A 47 -16.77 -1.39 -12.98
N PRO A 48 -16.26 -0.18 -12.67
CA PRO A 48 -15.66 0.06 -11.37
C PRO A 48 -16.75 0.08 -10.29
N LEU A 49 -16.35 -0.25 -9.06
CA LEU A 49 -17.22 -0.04 -7.89
C LEU A 49 -17.57 1.45 -7.76
N SER A 50 -18.82 1.72 -7.38
CA SER A 50 -19.30 3.09 -7.12
C SER A 50 -18.88 3.62 -5.75
N SER A 51 -18.50 2.73 -4.82
CA SER A 51 -17.95 3.07 -3.50
C SER A 51 -17.06 1.94 -2.97
N PHE A 52 -16.24 2.26 -1.95
CA PHE A 52 -15.25 1.35 -1.36
C PHE A 52 -15.38 1.32 0.18
N PRO A 53 -16.55 0.94 0.73
CA PRO A 53 -16.84 1.13 2.15
C PRO A 53 -15.84 0.42 3.07
N ASN A 54 -15.39 -0.79 2.73
CA ASN A 54 -14.46 -1.53 3.58
C ASN A 54 -13.05 -0.94 3.51
N ALA A 55 -12.54 -0.68 2.30
CA ALA A 55 -11.23 -0.07 2.10
C ALA A 55 -11.17 1.36 2.67
N GLN A 56 -12.23 2.17 2.50
CA GLN A 56 -12.32 3.51 3.08
C GLN A 56 -12.42 3.47 4.61
N THR A 57 -13.14 2.50 5.19
CA THR A 57 -13.18 2.33 6.66
C THR A 57 -11.81 1.97 7.21
N ALA A 58 -11.11 1.02 6.58
CA ALA A 58 -9.73 0.68 6.97
C ALA A 58 -8.80 1.89 6.86
N ALA A 59 -8.97 2.71 5.82
CA ALA A 59 -8.23 3.96 5.64
C ALA A 59 -8.52 5.01 6.69
N GLY A 60 -9.80 5.26 7.00
CA GLY A 60 -10.19 6.15 8.08
C GLY A 60 -9.59 5.71 9.42
N ASN A 61 -9.66 4.41 9.73
CA ASN A 61 -9.07 3.85 10.95
C ASN A 61 -7.55 4.03 11.00
N PHE A 62 -6.86 3.81 9.89
CA PHE A 62 -5.43 4.03 9.78
C PHE A 62 -5.05 5.52 9.96
N LEU A 63 -5.69 6.40 9.19
CA LEU A 63 -5.41 7.84 9.18
C LEU A 63 -5.76 8.51 10.50
N SER A 64 -6.80 8.02 11.22
CA SER A 64 -7.18 8.54 12.55
C SER A 64 -6.07 8.43 13.60
N ARG A 65 -5.06 7.58 13.36
CA ARG A 65 -3.92 7.38 14.25
C ARG A 65 -2.71 8.24 13.89
N LEU A 66 -2.84 9.14 12.93
CA LEU A 66 -1.74 9.92 12.37
C LEU A 66 -2.13 11.40 12.25
N THR A 67 -1.13 12.26 12.28
CA THR A 67 -1.24 13.69 11.97
C THR A 67 -0.24 14.03 10.88
N GLY A 68 -0.51 15.07 10.09
CA GLY A 68 0.37 15.46 8.98
C GLY A 68 0.49 14.40 7.88
N THR A 69 -0.62 13.72 7.56
CA THR A 69 -0.69 12.74 6.48
C THR A 69 -0.77 13.41 5.11
N GLY A 70 -0.36 12.67 4.08
CA GLY A 70 -0.46 13.10 2.69
C GLY A 70 -0.79 11.91 1.79
N ILE A 71 -1.54 12.15 0.72
CA ILE A 71 -1.90 11.16 -0.30
C ILE A 71 -1.34 11.66 -1.64
N GLU A 72 -0.66 10.78 -2.35
CA GLU A 72 -0.25 10.97 -3.75
C GLU A 72 -1.17 10.11 -4.64
N THR A 73 -1.69 10.67 -5.73
CA THR A 73 -2.70 10.02 -6.59
C THR A 73 -2.21 9.66 -7.99
N PHE A 74 -0.96 9.98 -8.33
CA PHE A 74 -0.37 9.82 -9.66
C PHE A 74 -0.96 10.71 -10.77
N ASP A 75 -1.98 11.52 -10.48
CA ASP A 75 -2.61 12.41 -11.48
C ASP A 75 -1.70 13.56 -11.93
N SER A 76 -0.59 13.80 -11.21
CA SER A 76 0.43 14.78 -11.61
C SER A 76 1.35 14.28 -12.74
N PHE A 77 1.38 12.98 -13.00
CA PHE A 77 2.21 12.37 -14.05
C PHE A 77 1.44 12.23 -15.36
N ALA A 78 2.15 12.30 -16.49
CA ALA A 78 1.55 11.96 -17.78
C ALA A 78 1.35 10.43 -17.90
N PRO A 79 0.31 9.97 -18.63
CA PRO A 79 0.19 8.56 -18.97
C PRO A 79 1.44 8.03 -19.67
N ARG A 80 1.74 6.75 -19.46
CA ARG A 80 2.92 6.02 -19.94
C ARG A 80 4.26 6.49 -19.38
N THR A 81 4.27 7.42 -18.42
CA THR A 81 5.51 7.77 -17.70
C THR A 81 5.97 6.55 -16.89
N SER A 82 7.22 6.17 -17.03
CA SER A 82 7.85 5.06 -16.30
C SER A 82 8.84 5.58 -15.26
N VAL A 83 9.38 4.66 -14.45
CA VAL A 83 10.37 4.97 -13.42
C VAL A 83 11.66 5.61 -13.99
N PRO A 84 12.42 6.36 -13.16
CA PRO A 84 12.10 6.76 -11.78
C PRO A 84 11.02 7.83 -11.71
N LEU A 85 10.07 7.70 -10.78
CA LEU A 85 9.08 8.74 -10.49
C LEU A 85 9.33 9.35 -9.13
N THR A 86 9.42 10.69 -9.07
CA THR A 86 9.45 11.42 -7.80
C THR A 86 8.02 11.66 -7.32
N LEU A 87 7.58 10.87 -6.35
CA LEU A 87 6.30 11.02 -5.66
C LEU A 87 6.39 12.19 -4.69
N THR A 88 5.41 13.10 -4.73
CA THR A 88 5.37 14.28 -3.85
C THR A 88 4.09 14.27 -3.03
N PHE A 89 4.21 14.08 -1.72
CA PHE A 89 3.07 14.08 -0.82
C PHE A 89 2.82 15.49 -0.27
N PRO A 90 1.56 15.81 0.09
CA PRO A 90 1.23 16.99 0.88
C PRO A 90 2.19 17.19 2.07
N GLY A 91 2.58 18.43 2.32
CA GLY A 91 3.59 18.75 3.35
C GLY A 91 5.05 18.58 2.88
N GLY A 92 5.29 18.41 1.59
CA GLY A 92 6.64 18.46 0.98
C GLY A 92 7.48 17.21 1.20
N LYS A 93 6.87 16.10 1.65
CA LYS A 93 7.54 14.81 1.75
C LYS A 93 7.67 14.21 0.35
N THR A 94 8.80 13.59 0.04
CA THR A 94 8.98 12.95 -1.27
C THR A 94 9.44 11.50 -1.14
N ALA A 95 9.17 10.73 -2.18
CA ALA A 95 9.70 9.39 -2.34
C ALA A 95 10.07 9.14 -3.80
N THR A 96 10.98 8.22 -4.05
CA THR A 96 11.31 7.76 -5.41
C THR A 96 10.68 6.39 -5.63
N LEU A 97 9.85 6.26 -6.66
CA LEU A 97 9.34 4.99 -7.16
C LEU A 97 10.27 4.49 -8.27
N GLU A 98 10.80 3.28 -8.08
CA GLU A 98 11.73 2.60 -8.99
C GLU A 98 11.23 1.18 -9.32
N GLY A 99 11.87 0.53 -10.30
CA GLY A 99 11.56 -0.83 -10.72
C GLY A 99 10.61 -0.92 -11.92
N SER A 100 9.73 -1.91 -11.93
CA SER A 100 8.90 -2.23 -13.09
C SER A 100 7.51 -1.62 -12.99
N GLY A 101 7.10 -0.91 -14.03
CA GLY A 101 5.74 -0.41 -14.22
C GLY A 101 5.69 0.92 -14.96
N SER A 102 4.47 1.44 -15.10
CA SER A 102 4.23 2.76 -15.69
C SER A 102 2.92 3.35 -15.20
N ILE A 103 2.76 4.66 -15.39
CA ILE A 103 1.46 5.31 -15.25
C ILE A 103 0.52 4.81 -16.33
N SER A 104 -0.55 4.14 -15.92
CA SER A 104 -1.69 3.85 -16.78
C SER A 104 -2.82 4.80 -16.45
N ASN A 105 -3.76 4.97 -17.38
CA ASN A 105 -4.91 5.83 -17.18
C ASN A 105 -6.18 5.26 -17.81
N VAL A 106 -7.30 5.54 -17.15
CA VAL A 106 -8.64 5.31 -17.68
C VAL A 106 -9.50 6.53 -17.39
N THR A 107 -10.54 6.76 -18.19
CA THR A 107 -11.52 7.81 -17.88
C THR A 107 -12.15 7.53 -16.50
N PRO A 108 -12.32 8.53 -15.61
CA PRO A 108 -12.94 8.32 -14.32
C PRO A 108 -14.32 7.64 -14.43
N GLY A 109 -14.57 6.65 -13.57
CA GLY A 109 -15.79 5.85 -13.63
C GLY A 109 -15.81 4.77 -14.73
N ARG A 110 -14.67 4.49 -15.36
CA ARG A 110 -14.47 3.37 -16.30
C ARG A 110 -13.36 2.45 -15.84
N THR A 111 -13.34 1.23 -16.38
CA THR A 111 -12.20 0.31 -16.31
C THR A 111 -11.47 0.28 -17.65
N ASN A 112 -10.31 -0.38 -17.69
CA ASN A 112 -9.62 -0.70 -18.94
C ASN A 112 -10.20 -1.92 -19.67
N GLY A 113 -11.40 -2.39 -19.28
CA GLY A 113 -12.04 -3.59 -19.82
C GLY A 113 -11.56 -4.91 -19.21
N VAL A 114 -10.64 -4.86 -18.24
CA VAL A 114 -10.15 -6.03 -17.49
C VAL A 114 -9.96 -5.71 -16.01
N GLY A 115 -10.92 -5.01 -15.40
CA GLY A 115 -10.98 -4.82 -13.95
C GLY A 115 -10.06 -3.77 -13.34
N ARG A 116 -9.15 -3.15 -14.11
CA ARG A 116 -8.18 -2.16 -13.60
C ARG A 116 -8.66 -0.74 -13.81
N TYR A 117 -8.56 0.08 -12.77
CA TYR A 117 -8.99 1.48 -12.77
C TYR A 117 -8.36 2.27 -11.61
N ALA A 118 -8.39 3.60 -11.71
CA ALA A 118 -8.00 4.49 -10.62
C ALA A 118 -9.14 4.67 -9.61
N ILE A 119 -8.80 4.73 -8.32
CA ILE A 119 -9.76 4.91 -7.22
C ILE A 119 -10.04 6.41 -6.97
N SER A 120 -9.14 7.25 -7.46
CA SER A 120 -9.25 8.71 -7.51
C SER A 120 -8.63 9.19 -8.81
N GLY A 121 -9.18 10.25 -9.40
CA GLY A 121 -8.64 10.80 -10.65
C GLY A 121 -8.72 9.79 -11.81
N SER A 122 -7.69 9.79 -12.65
CA SER A 122 -7.63 8.94 -13.86
C SER A 122 -6.41 8.03 -13.89
N ASN A 123 -5.34 8.43 -13.20
CA ASN A 123 -4.04 7.77 -13.30
C ASN A 123 -3.82 6.78 -12.15
N TYR A 124 -3.10 5.71 -12.44
CA TYR A 124 -2.65 4.75 -11.44
C TYR A 124 -1.31 4.14 -11.86
N TRP A 125 -0.55 3.64 -10.89
CA TRP A 125 0.64 2.84 -11.15
C TRP A 125 0.22 1.43 -11.56
N GLU A 126 0.59 1.02 -12.77
CA GLU A 126 0.38 -0.35 -13.24
C GLU A 126 1.70 -1.12 -13.19
N ALA A 127 1.73 -2.16 -12.36
CA ALA A 127 2.82 -3.10 -12.25
C ALA A 127 2.38 -4.48 -12.76
N ASN A 128 3.29 -5.22 -13.39
CA ASN A 128 3.02 -6.58 -13.86
C ASN A 128 3.20 -7.59 -12.71
N ALA A 129 2.21 -8.44 -12.45
CA ALA A 129 2.27 -9.37 -11.32
C ALA A 129 3.29 -10.51 -11.50
N GLU A 130 3.65 -10.88 -12.73
CA GLU A 130 4.55 -12.00 -12.97
C GLU A 130 6.01 -11.63 -12.67
N TRP A 131 6.48 -10.49 -13.18
CA TRP A 131 7.90 -10.10 -13.08
C TRP A 131 8.11 -8.68 -12.55
N GLY A 132 7.03 -7.98 -12.20
CA GLY A 132 7.08 -6.60 -11.76
C GLY A 132 7.41 -6.49 -10.28
N GLN A 133 8.65 -6.14 -9.99
CA GLN A 133 9.05 -5.65 -8.67
C GLN A 133 9.23 -4.14 -8.76
N PHE A 134 8.65 -3.42 -7.81
CA PHE A 134 8.87 -1.99 -7.67
C PHE A 134 9.20 -1.65 -6.22
N SER A 135 9.87 -0.52 -6.01
CA SER A 135 10.25 -0.04 -4.69
C SER A 135 9.89 1.42 -4.54
N ILE A 136 9.43 1.80 -3.35
CA ILE A 136 9.21 3.19 -2.97
C ILE A 136 10.21 3.54 -1.87
N THR A 137 11.16 4.41 -2.20
CA THR A 137 12.18 4.87 -1.26
C THR A 137 11.85 6.27 -0.79
N PHE A 138 11.50 6.43 0.48
CA PHE A 138 11.24 7.74 1.07
C PHE A 138 12.54 8.50 1.33
N ASN A 139 12.55 9.79 1.04
CA ASN A 139 13.72 10.65 1.28
C ASN A 139 14.00 10.92 2.77
N GLN A 140 13.11 10.45 3.64
CA GLN A 140 13.18 10.57 5.09
C GLN A 140 12.45 9.40 5.74
N SER A 141 12.76 9.10 7.00
CA SER A 141 12.06 8.07 7.76
C SER A 141 10.56 8.36 7.85
N VAL A 142 9.74 7.38 7.48
CA VAL A 142 8.29 7.42 7.67
C VAL A 142 7.88 6.50 8.82
N VAL A 143 6.93 6.96 9.63
CA VAL A 143 6.38 6.16 10.74
C VAL A 143 5.23 5.27 10.27
N ALA A 144 4.68 5.53 9.08
CA ALA A 144 3.64 4.72 8.48
C ALA A 144 3.59 4.88 6.95
N PHE A 145 3.18 3.83 6.25
CA PHE A 145 2.96 3.80 4.80
C PHE A 145 1.90 2.77 4.42
N GLY A 146 1.29 3.01 3.27
CA GLY A 146 0.41 2.10 2.58
C GLY A 146 -0.28 2.81 1.42
N PHE A 147 -1.26 2.13 0.87
CA PHE A 147 -1.79 2.42 -0.44
C PHE A 147 -3.21 1.89 -0.54
N TYR A 148 -3.88 2.32 -1.61
CA TYR A 148 -4.93 1.52 -2.18
C TYR A 148 -4.41 0.79 -3.42
N GLY A 149 -4.95 -0.39 -3.69
CA GLY A 149 -4.68 -1.17 -4.89
C GLY A 149 -5.99 -1.67 -5.50
N ILE A 150 -6.00 -1.83 -6.82
CA ILE A 150 -7.06 -2.51 -7.56
C ILE A 150 -6.44 -3.76 -8.17
N ASP A 151 -7.23 -4.83 -8.33
CA ASP A 151 -6.84 -6.01 -9.13
C ASP A 151 -5.61 -6.79 -8.59
N ILE A 152 -5.45 -6.80 -7.26
CA ILE A 152 -4.46 -7.62 -6.54
C ILE A 152 -5.03 -9.01 -6.20
N GLY A 153 -4.50 -10.07 -6.79
CA GLY A 153 -4.94 -11.42 -6.46
C GLY A 153 -5.45 -12.21 -7.65
N ASP A 154 -5.82 -11.50 -8.71
CA ASP A 154 -6.24 -12.09 -9.97
C ASP A 154 -5.13 -12.99 -10.53
N PHE A 155 -5.56 -14.09 -11.13
CA PHE A 155 -4.69 -15.16 -11.63
C PHE A 155 -3.76 -15.78 -10.55
N GLY A 156 -4.17 -15.73 -9.27
CA GLY A 156 -3.38 -16.24 -8.16
C GLY A 156 -2.16 -15.38 -7.81
N GLY A 157 -2.11 -14.12 -8.27
CA GLY A 157 -1.07 -13.17 -7.89
C GLY A 157 -1.10 -12.89 -6.38
N GLN A 158 0.05 -12.52 -5.80
CA GLN A 158 0.11 -12.09 -4.40
C GLN A 158 1.01 -10.87 -4.27
N LEU A 159 0.48 -9.80 -3.66
CA LEU A 159 1.28 -8.63 -3.33
C LEU A 159 1.96 -8.85 -1.97
N VAL A 160 3.29 -8.84 -1.98
CA VAL A 160 4.11 -8.97 -0.79
C VAL A 160 4.98 -7.72 -0.62
N LEU A 161 4.87 -7.10 0.54
CA LEU A 161 5.64 -5.90 0.89
C LEU A 161 6.87 -6.29 1.69
N ASN A 162 8.04 -5.82 1.24
CA ASN A 162 9.25 -5.85 2.04
C ASN A 162 9.48 -4.46 2.62
N LEU A 163 9.19 -4.31 3.92
CA LEU A 163 9.37 -3.07 4.64
C LEU A 163 10.80 -3.01 5.15
N ILE A 164 11.60 -2.14 4.55
CA ILE A 164 13.03 -2.02 4.83
C ILE A 164 13.26 -0.82 5.74
N GLY A 165 13.80 -1.07 6.93
CA GLY A 165 14.26 -0.06 7.88
C GLY A 165 15.50 -0.56 8.62
N GLU A 166 15.51 -0.48 9.96
CA GLU A 166 16.57 -1.10 10.79
C GLU A 166 16.57 -2.64 10.67
N SER A 167 15.44 -3.23 10.29
CA SER A 167 15.30 -4.62 9.90
C SER A 167 14.32 -4.74 8.73
N THR A 168 14.43 -5.81 7.96
CA THR A 168 13.48 -6.13 6.89
C THR A 168 12.30 -6.90 7.47
N ARG A 169 11.08 -6.41 7.23
CA ARG A 169 9.84 -7.12 7.57
C ARG A 169 9.04 -7.41 6.31
N GLN A 170 8.70 -8.67 6.12
CA GLN A 170 7.77 -9.07 5.07
C GLN A 170 6.32 -8.99 5.58
N VAL A 171 5.44 -8.44 4.75
CA VAL A 171 4.00 -8.37 4.98
C VAL A 171 3.27 -8.80 3.72
N THR A 172 2.49 -9.86 3.82
CA THR A 172 1.57 -10.25 2.74
C THR A 172 0.34 -9.36 2.79
N VAL A 173 -0.02 -8.78 1.66
CA VAL A 173 -1.29 -8.07 1.50
C VAL A 173 -2.35 -9.13 1.31
N SER A 174 -3.29 -9.23 2.25
CA SER A 174 -4.41 -10.17 2.11
C SER A 174 -5.21 -9.83 0.85
N ASN A 175 -5.81 -10.84 0.23
CA ASN A 175 -6.82 -10.69 -0.81
C ASN A 175 -7.74 -11.91 -0.76
N THR A 176 -9.01 -11.74 -1.10
CA THR A 176 -9.91 -12.86 -1.33
C THR A 176 -9.52 -13.52 -2.65
N VAL A 177 -9.41 -14.85 -2.65
CA VAL A 177 -9.20 -15.64 -3.87
C VAL A 177 -10.53 -16.33 -4.19
N GLY A 178 -11.14 -15.97 -5.31
CA GLY A 178 -12.33 -16.62 -5.84
C GLY A 178 -12.00 -17.87 -6.66
N THR A 179 -13.00 -18.38 -7.38
CA THR A 179 -12.85 -19.64 -8.13
C THR A 179 -11.83 -19.49 -9.27
N TYR A 180 -10.96 -20.48 -9.48
CA TYR A 180 -9.86 -20.44 -10.47
C TYR A 180 -8.80 -19.34 -10.27
N GLY A 181 -8.71 -18.76 -9.08
CA GLY A 181 -7.72 -17.71 -8.79
C GLY A 181 -8.10 -16.32 -9.27
N SER A 182 -9.34 -16.11 -9.73
CA SER A 182 -9.92 -14.78 -9.98
C SER A 182 -10.46 -14.19 -8.68
N THR A 183 -10.38 -12.87 -8.49
CA THR A 183 -10.97 -12.17 -7.34
C THR A 183 -12.43 -11.75 -7.55
N ASP A 184 -13.04 -12.18 -8.66
CA ASP A 184 -14.40 -11.80 -9.09
C ASP A 184 -15.52 -12.57 -8.35
N GLY A 185 -15.15 -13.52 -7.47
CA GLY A 185 -16.08 -14.46 -6.82
C GLY A 185 -16.32 -15.72 -7.65
#